data_AF-A0A2V7TM59-F1
#
_entry.id   AF-A0A2V7TM59-F1
#
_cell.length_a   1.000
_cell.length_b   1.000
_cell.length_c   1.000
_cell.angle_alpha   90.00
_cell.angle_beta   90.00
_cell.angle_gamma   90.00
#
_symmetry.space_group_name_H-M   'P 1'
#
loop_
_entity.id
_entity.type
_entity.pdbx_description
1 polymer ?
#
loop_
_entity_poly.entity_id
_entity_poly.type
_entity_poly.pdbx_seq_one_letter_code
_entity_poly.pdbx_strand_id
1 'polypeptide(L)'
;AEAWDIGNYANPKYYFRYDSPRFQEIYARSETTIDDKARRDLYVQMQRMLADDAPVVFLFIHPRLVAARKGVTGLWKDLPIPSADLSEVGWSPAR
;
A
#
# COMPACT_ATOMS: atom_id res chain seq x y z
N ALA A 1 -3.75 -3.73 -4.65
CA ALA A 1 -2.89 -3.77 -3.47
C ALA A 1 -2.98 -2.42 -2.78
N GLU A 2 -3.29 -2.38 -1.49
CA GLU A 2 -3.17 -1.16 -0.70
C GLU A 2 -1.85 -1.17 0.10
N ALA A 3 -1.45 -0.01 0.60
CA ALA A 3 -0.15 0.17 1.25
C ALA A 3 0.09 -0.75 2.47
N TRP A 4 -0.96 -1.29 3.09
CA TRP A 4 -0.88 -2.13 4.29
C TRP A 4 -0.97 -3.64 4.01
N ASP A 5 -1.01 -4.05 2.74
CA ASP A 5 -1.09 -5.46 2.32
C ASP A 5 0.13 -6.30 2.74
N ILE A 6 1.20 -5.67 3.24
CA ILE A 6 2.40 -6.37 3.72
C ILE A 6 2.09 -7.36 4.85
N GLY A 7 1.03 -7.12 5.63
CA GLY A 7 0.58 -8.07 6.66
C GLY A 7 0.07 -9.39 6.09
N ASN A 8 -0.36 -9.44 4.82
CA ASN A 8 -0.78 -10.69 4.18
C ASN A 8 0.37 -11.70 4.04
N TYR A 9 1.62 -11.22 3.95
CA TYR A 9 2.82 -12.09 3.94
C TYR A 9 3.17 -12.65 5.33
N ALA A 10 2.58 -12.11 6.40
CA ALA A 10 2.64 -12.71 7.74
C ALA A 10 1.51 -13.72 7.98
N ASN A 11 0.63 -13.96 7.00
CA ASN A 11 -0.44 -14.95 7.10
C ASN A 11 -0.14 -16.18 6.21
N PRO A 12 0.34 -17.30 6.77
CA PRO A 12 0.69 -18.49 5.98
C PRO A 12 -0.53 -19.15 5.30
N LYS A 13 -1.76 -18.80 5.72
CA LYS A 13 -3.00 -19.30 5.12
C LYS A 13 -3.49 -18.43 3.95
N TYR A 14 -2.85 -17.30 3.69
CA TYR A 14 -3.19 -16.45 2.55
C TYR A 14 -2.78 -17.10 1.22
N TYR A 15 -3.32 -16.63 0.10
CA TYR A 15 -3.14 -17.33 -1.18
C TYR A 15 -1.68 -17.34 -1.69
N PHE A 16 -0.80 -16.47 -1.18
CA PHE A 16 0.64 -16.53 -1.42
C PHE A 16 1.30 -17.76 -0.79
N ARG A 17 0.68 -18.35 0.25
CA ARG A 17 1.21 -19.48 1.04
C ARG A 17 2.64 -19.28 1.53
N TYR A 18 3.04 -18.03 1.73
CA TYR A 18 4.35 -17.68 2.24
C TYR A 18 4.37 -17.87 3.76
N ASP A 19 5.06 -18.91 4.21
CA ASP A 19 5.17 -19.28 5.63
C ASP A 19 6.62 -19.08 6.11
N SER A 20 6.90 -17.85 6.54
CA SER A 20 8.20 -17.45 7.07
C SER A 20 8.07 -17.01 8.52
N PRO A 21 8.49 -17.84 9.50
CA PRO A 21 8.44 -17.47 10.93
C PRO A 21 9.22 -16.18 11.23
N ARG A 22 10.34 -15.96 10.54
CA ARG A 22 11.13 -14.72 10.66
C ARG A 22 10.36 -13.50 10.17
N PHE A 23 9.66 -13.62 9.04
CA PHE A 23 8.84 -12.52 8.53
C PHE A 23 7.70 -12.19 9.52
N GLN A 24 7.03 -13.21 10.03
CA GLN A 24 5.95 -13.09 11.02
C GLN A 24 6.43 -12.39 12.30
N GLU A 25 7.63 -12.74 12.80
CA GLU A 25 8.23 -12.08 13.98
C GLU A 25 8.51 -10.59 13.72
N ILE A 26 9.13 -10.25 12.58
CA ILE A 26 9.45 -8.86 12.24
C ILE A 26 8.17 -8.04 12.08
N TYR A 27 7.14 -8.60 11.43
CA TYR A 27 5.83 -7.97 11.29
C TYR A 27 5.17 -7.71 12.65
N ALA A 28 5.12 -8.70 13.56
CA ALA A 28 4.57 -8.50 14.90
C ALA A 28 5.30 -7.40 15.69
N ARG A 29 6.63 -7.30 15.53
CA ARG A 29 7.42 -6.20 16.11
C ARG A 29 7.09 -4.85 15.48
N SER A 30 6.86 -4.77 14.17
CA SER A 30 6.52 -3.50 13.52
C SER A 30 5.18 -2.94 13.98
N GLU A 31 4.21 -3.80 14.31
CA GLU A 31 2.88 -3.39 14.81
C GLU A 31 2.94 -2.72 16.18
N THR A 32 3.96 -3.03 16.98
CA THR A 32 4.10 -2.53 18.36
C THR A 32 5.20 -1.48 18.52
N THR A 33 5.99 -1.23 17.47
CA THR A 33 7.08 -0.24 17.50
C THR A 33 6.54 1.18 17.30
N ILE A 34 6.71 2.03 18.32
CA ILE A 34 6.24 3.43 18.31
C ILE A 34 7.23 4.36 17.59
N ASP A 35 8.54 4.11 17.71
CA ASP A 35 9.55 4.94 17.07
C ASP A 35 9.51 4.77 15.54
N ASP A 36 9.25 5.86 14.82
CA ASP A 36 9.04 5.82 13.38
C ASP A 36 10.28 5.35 12.60
N LYS A 37 11.48 5.72 13.05
CA LYS A 37 12.72 5.30 12.40
C LYS A 37 12.94 3.80 12.58
N ALA A 38 12.79 3.29 13.80
CA ALA A 38 12.90 1.87 14.10
C ALA A 38 11.84 1.04 13.38
N ARG A 39 10.58 1.52 13.35
CA ARG A 39 9.49 0.87 12.61
C ARG A 39 9.78 0.83 11.12
N ARG A 40 10.29 1.92 10.53
CA ARG A 40 10.74 1.96 9.13
C ARG A 40 11.85 0.95 8.86
N ASP A 41 12.82 0.81 9.76
CA ASP A 41 13.94 -0.13 9.62
C ASP A 41 13.44 -1.61 9.63
N LEU A 42 12.34 -1.92 10.32
CA LEU A 42 11.66 -3.23 10.25
C LEU A 42 10.97 -3.44 8.89
N TYR A 43 10.29 -2.42 8.36
CA TYR A 43 9.67 -2.48 7.04
C TYR A 43 10.70 -2.70 5.91
N VAL A 44 11.85 -2.04 5.98
CA VAL A 44 12.94 -2.26 5.02
C VAL A 44 13.43 -3.70 5.08
N GLN A 45 13.54 -4.29 6.26
CA GLN A 45 13.93 -5.70 6.41
C GLN A 45 12.90 -6.65 5.79
N MET A 46 11.61 -6.44 6.07
CA MET A 46 10.53 -7.24 5.46
C MET A 46 10.54 -7.13 3.93
N GLN A 47 10.69 -5.93 3.38
CA GLN A 47 10.72 -5.73 1.93
C GLN A 47 11.94 -6.42 1.27
N ARG A 48 13.10 -6.43 1.93
CA ARG A 48 14.27 -7.20 1.47
C ARG A 48 13.98 -8.70 1.46
N MET A 49 13.38 -9.23 2.53
CA MET A 49 12.99 -10.64 2.58
C MET A 49 12.02 -11.00 1.45
N LEU A 50 11.04 -10.15 1.14
CA LEU A 50 10.13 -10.41 0.01
C LEU A 50 10.83 -10.38 -1.35
N ALA A 51 11.86 -9.54 -1.50
CA ALA A 51 12.67 -9.50 -2.72
C ALA A 51 13.57 -10.74 -2.86
N ASP A 52 14.14 -11.22 -1.75
CA ASP A 52 15.04 -12.38 -1.73
C ASP A 52 14.27 -13.71 -1.84
N ASP A 53 13.16 -13.86 -1.10
CA ASP A 53 12.37 -15.09 -1.04
C ASP A 53 11.39 -15.22 -2.23
N ALA A 54 11.08 -14.10 -2.88
CA ALA A 54 10.20 -14.00 -4.05
C ALA A 54 8.88 -14.82 -3.97
N PRO A 55 8.07 -14.70 -2.88
CA PRO A 55 6.79 -15.41 -2.78
C PRO A 55 5.77 -14.95 -3.83
N VAL A 56 5.99 -13.76 -4.39
CA VAL A 56 5.27 -13.17 -5.52
C VAL A 56 6.24 -12.41 -6.41
N VAL A 57 5.80 -12.06 -7.62
CA VAL A 57 6.53 -11.15 -8.51
C VAL A 57 5.86 -9.78 -8.48
N PHE A 58 6.55 -8.78 -7.91
CA PHE A 58 6.10 -7.39 -7.94
C PHE A 58 6.34 -6.79 -9.33
N LEU A 59 5.26 -6.43 -10.03
CA LEU A 59 5.34 -5.93 -11.40
C LEU A 59 5.39 -4.39 -11.46
N PHE A 60 4.31 -3.74 -11.00
CA PHE A 60 4.18 -2.28 -10.99
C PHE A 60 3.07 -1.85 -10.03
N ILE A 61 3.08 -0.58 -9.66
CA ILE A 61 1.94 0.08 -9.00
C ILE A 61 1.09 0.73 -10.10
N HIS A 62 -0.19 0.35 -10.18
CA HIS A 62 -1.09 0.90 -11.19
C HIS A 62 -1.30 2.40 -10.96
N PRO A 63 -0.97 3.28 -11.93
CA PRO A 63 -1.16 4.71 -11.77
C PRO A 63 -2.64 5.05 -11.76
N ARG A 64 -3.06 5.95 -10.86
CA ARG A 64 -4.42 6.48 -10.86
C ARG A 64 -4.56 7.52 -11.96
N LEU A 65 -5.18 7.14 -13.07
CA LEU A 65 -5.49 8.02 -14.19
C LEU A 65 -6.94 8.50 -14.10
N VAL A 66 -7.14 9.81 -14.22
CA VAL A 66 -8.47 10.43 -14.09
C VAL A 66 -8.76 11.24 -15.34
N ALA A 67 -9.86 10.92 -16.02
CA ALA A 67 -10.42 11.71 -17.10
C ALA A 67 -11.75 12.33 -16.62
N ALA A 68 -11.86 13.66 -16.67
CA ALA A 68 -13.03 14.38 -16.19
C ALA A 68 -13.44 15.48 -17.18
N ARG A 69 -14.73 15.81 -17.18
CA ARG A 69 -15.26 16.91 -18.00
C ARG A 69 -14.64 18.24 -17.56
N LYS A 70 -14.33 19.12 -18.52
CA LYS A 70 -13.91 20.50 -18.23
C LYS A 70 -14.95 21.16 -17.30
N GLY A 71 -14.50 21.63 -16.13
CA GLY A 71 -15.34 22.22 -15.09
C GLY A 71 -15.63 21.32 -13.88
N VAL A 72 -15.21 20.05 -13.91
CA VAL A 72 -15.17 19.22 -12.68
C VAL A 72 -13.97 19.64 -11.84
N THR A 73 -14.19 19.92 -10.55
CA THR A 73 -13.17 20.31 -9.58
C THR A 73 -13.17 19.36 -8.37
N GLY A 74 -12.12 19.39 -7.56
CA GLY A 74 -12.05 18.61 -6.31
C GLY A 74 -11.71 17.13 -6.46
N LEU A 75 -11.37 16.68 -7.68
CA LEU A 75 -10.78 15.35 -7.86
C LEU A 75 -9.34 15.37 -7.34
N TRP A 76 -9.07 14.51 -6.37
CA TRP A 76 -7.73 14.35 -5.81
C TRP A 76 -6.76 13.93 -6.91
N LYS A 77 -5.57 14.53 -6.96
CA LYS A 77 -4.52 14.11 -7.88
C LYS A 77 -3.84 12.84 -7.37
N ASP A 78 -3.36 12.89 -6.13
CA ASP A 78 -2.54 11.86 -5.50
C ASP A 78 -3.29 11.20 -4.33
N LEU A 79 -4.35 10.45 -4.65
CA LEU A 79 -5.14 9.73 -3.65
C LEU A 79 -4.37 8.47 -3.20
N PRO A 80 -4.03 8.33 -1.90
CA PRO A 80 -3.15 7.26 -1.41
C PRO A 80 -3.87 5.91 -1.25
N ILE A 81 -5.18 5.88 -1.45
CA ILE A 81 -6.03 4.71 -1.28
C ILE A 81 -6.71 4.35 -2.60
N PRO A 82 -6.98 3.06 -2.88
CA PRO A 82 -7.66 2.61 -4.09
C PRO A 82 -9.18 2.86 -3.97
N SER A 83 -9.58 4.12 -3.90
CA SER A 83 -10.99 4.53 -3.82
C SER A 83 -11.33 5.64 -4.82
N ALA A 84 -12.62 5.91 -4.98
CA ALA A 84 -13.14 7.07 -5.68
C ALA A 84 -13.71 8.04 -4.65
N ASP A 85 -12.84 8.83 -4.01
CA ASP A 85 -13.29 9.90 -3.12
C ASP A 85 -13.93 11.04 -3.92
N LEU A 86 -15.19 11.31 -3.64
CA LEU A 86 -16.00 12.35 -4.28
C LEU A 86 -16.46 13.43 -3.28
N SER A 87 -15.99 13.39 -2.04
CA SER A 87 -16.45 14.28 -0.96
C SER A 87 -16.21 15.77 -1.23
N GLU A 88 -15.16 16.08 -2.00
CA GLU A 88 -14.79 17.44 -2.41
C GLU A 88 -15.17 17.74 -3.87
N VAL A 89 -15.75 16.78 -4.58
CA VAL A 89 -16.00 16.90 -6.01
C VAL A 89 -17.17 17.84 -6.26
N GLY A 90 -16.95 18.80 -7.16
CA GLY A 90 -17.93 19.81 -7.51
C GLY A 90 -17.86 20.23 -8.97
N TRP A 91 -18.76 21.15 -9.35
CA TRP A 91 -18.83 21.73 -10.67
C TRP A 91 -18.54 23.23 -10.62
N SER A 92 -17.52 23.67 -11.34
CA SER A 92 -17.19 25.07 -11.59
C SER A 92 -17.03 25.27 -13.10
N PRO A 93 -18.01 25.89 -13.79
CA PRO A 93 -17.90 26.14 -15.22
C PRO A 93 -16.61 26.90 -15.52
N ALA A 94 -15.76 26.34 -16.38
CA ALA A 94 -14.58 27.06 -16.83
C ALA A 94 -15.03 28.30 -17.62
N ARG A 95 -14.52 29.48 -17.26
CA ARG A 95 -14.64 30.68 -18.09
C ARG A 95 -14.00 30.45 -19.46
#